data_AF-Q2JCF8-F1
#
_entry.id   AF-Q2JCF8-F1
#
_cell.length_a   1.000
_cell.length_b   1.000
_cell.length_c   1.000
_cell.angle_alpha   90.00
_cell.angle_beta   90.00
_cell.angle_gamma   90.00
#
_symmetry.space_group_name_H-M   'P 1'
#
loop_
_entity.id
_entity.type
_entity.pdbx_description
1 polymer ?
#
loop_
_entity_poly.entity_id
_entity_poly.type
_entity_poly.pdbx_seq_one_letter_code
_entity_poly.pdbx_strand_id
1 'polypeptide(L)'
;MRSQLWRGGVRRALLSLGLTFLLATSAACSGGGEKSNGLEKLPAGEVGTRTLQALRTATGVHVVGTEADPRSDAPAGYDLVMSGTVTRGTIDEYGQRTQIFKIKDDTYVRRGRAYYEGTGDAAAGNLLADRWVRLAPADAAKYSYFTLDRLAASLTSYVVGLSGPVRTEKLAGTQAVRAAGPDGTAFWAANTGPGYPLKVVVAGRSTNEITFDDYGTPATGTPPGDVVDLSNLG
;
A
#
# COMPACT_ATOMS: atom_id res chain seq x y z
N MET A 1 7.17 31.17 -70.66
CA MET A 1 7.48 31.08 -69.21
C MET A 1 6.28 31.56 -68.43
N ARG A 2 5.97 30.82 -67.36
CA ARG A 2 4.72 30.85 -66.59
C ARG A 2 4.44 32.21 -65.94
N SER A 3 3.20 32.69 -65.98
CA SER A 3 2.44 33.11 -64.78
C SER A 3 1.11 33.79 -65.10
N GLN A 4 0.06 33.21 -64.50
CA GLN A 4 -1.11 33.84 -63.90
C GLN A 4 -2.14 34.59 -64.77
N LEU A 5 -3.15 33.82 -65.17
CA LEU A 5 -4.47 34.30 -65.57
C LEU A 5 -5.26 34.75 -64.33
N TRP A 6 -5.50 36.06 -64.23
CA TRP A 6 -6.57 36.67 -63.45
C TRP A 6 -7.81 36.76 -64.35
N ARG A 7 -8.91 36.08 -64.00
CA ARG A 7 -10.23 36.30 -64.60
C ARG A 7 -11.24 36.51 -63.50
N GLY A 8 -11.74 37.73 -63.43
CA GLY A 8 -12.87 38.09 -62.57
C GLY A 8 -14.20 37.62 -63.16
N GLY A 9 -15.19 37.56 -62.27
CA GLY A 9 -16.60 37.79 -62.57
C GLY A 9 -17.35 36.63 -63.22
N VAL A 10 -17.89 35.73 -62.40
CA VAL A 10 -19.06 34.93 -62.78
C VAL A 10 -20.21 35.31 -61.86
N ARG A 11 -21.20 36.01 -62.43
CA ARG A 11 -22.57 36.03 -61.92
C ARG A 11 -23.17 34.65 -62.15
N ARG A 12 -23.81 34.07 -61.13
CA ARG A 12 -25.01 33.24 -61.26
C ARG A 12 -25.50 32.87 -59.86
N ALA A 13 -26.59 33.51 -59.47
CA ALA A 13 -27.53 32.94 -58.51
C ALA A 13 -28.01 31.58 -59.02
N LEU A 14 -28.27 30.64 -58.11
CA LEU A 14 -29.49 29.83 -58.09
C LEU A 14 -29.49 28.96 -56.82
N LEU A 15 -30.70 28.84 -56.27
CA LEU A 15 -31.04 28.15 -55.04
C LEU A 15 -30.82 26.64 -55.15
N SER A 16 -30.38 26.01 -54.07
CA SER A 16 -30.56 24.58 -53.86
C SER A 16 -30.61 24.22 -52.38
N LEU A 17 -31.83 23.95 -51.94
CA LEU A 17 -32.24 22.88 -51.02
C LEU A 17 -31.27 22.50 -49.88
N GLY A 18 -31.51 23.07 -48.70
CA GLY A 18 -30.90 22.64 -47.46
C GLY A 18 -31.40 21.26 -47.04
N LEU A 19 -30.51 20.26 -47.10
CA LEU A 19 -30.69 18.94 -46.53
C LEU A 19 -30.36 19.01 -45.03
N THR A 20 -31.38 19.06 -44.18
CA THR A 20 -31.23 19.05 -42.72
C THR A 20 -30.79 17.64 -42.27
N PHE A 21 -29.49 17.46 -42.05
CA PHE A 21 -28.94 16.25 -41.44
C PHE A 21 -29.25 16.28 -39.94
N LEU A 22 -30.31 15.58 -39.53
CA LEU A 22 -30.58 15.27 -38.12
C LEU A 22 -29.46 14.34 -37.63
N LEU A 23 -28.43 14.91 -36.99
CA LEU A 23 -27.48 14.15 -36.19
C LEU A 23 -28.22 13.60 -34.97
N ALA A 24 -28.62 12.34 -35.04
CA ALA A 24 -28.95 11.54 -33.87
C ALA A 24 -27.69 11.37 -33.02
N THR A 25 -27.55 12.19 -31.99
CA THR A 25 -26.55 11.97 -30.93
C THR A 25 -27.00 10.77 -30.12
N SER A 26 -26.54 9.58 -30.53
CA SER A 26 -26.53 8.43 -29.66
C SER A 26 -25.68 8.77 -28.44
N ALA A 27 -26.34 8.99 -27.31
CA ALA A 27 -25.73 8.92 -26.00
C ALA A 27 -25.29 7.46 -25.80
N ALA A 28 -24.13 7.11 -26.38
CA ALA A 28 -23.40 5.93 -25.99
C ALA A 28 -22.94 6.18 -24.55
N CYS A 29 -23.69 5.64 -23.59
CA CYS A 29 -23.17 5.39 -22.26
C CYS A 29 -21.94 4.50 -22.42
N SER A 30 -20.75 5.10 -22.52
CA SER A 30 -19.48 4.41 -22.35
C SER A 30 -19.35 4.03 -20.88
N GLY A 31 -20.18 3.09 -20.43
CA GLY A 31 -20.00 2.33 -19.20
C GLY A 31 -18.85 1.36 -19.36
N GLY A 32 -17.67 1.87 -19.73
CA GLY A 32 -16.41 1.13 -19.71
C GLY A 32 -15.92 1.03 -18.27
N GLY A 33 -16.65 0.29 -17.43
CA GLY A 33 -16.12 -0.12 -16.14
C GLY A 33 -14.92 -1.02 -16.37
N GLU A 34 -13.84 -0.82 -15.61
CA GLU A 34 -12.70 -1.73 -15.62
C GLU A 34 -13.18 -3.17 -15.39
N LYS A 35 -12.68 -4.09 -16.21
CA LYS A 35 -13.03 -5.51 -16.11
C LYS A 35 -12.55 -6.07 -14.77
N SER A 36 -13.43 -6.79 -14.06
CA SER A 36 -13.06 -7.47 -12.83
C SER A 36 -11.96 -8.52 -13.07
N ASN A 37 -11.14 -8.76 -12.05
CA ASN A 37 -10.06 -9.73 -12.07
C ASN A 37 -10.52 -11.16 -11.71
N GLY A 38 -11.81 -11.34 -11.38
CA GLY A 38 -12.43 -12.65 -11.16
C GLY A 38 -12.31 -13.17 -9.72
N LEU A 39 -11.70 -12.42 -8.79
CA LEU A 39 -11.62 -12.80 -7.38
C LEU A 39 -13.00 -13.00 -6.75
N GLU A 40 -14.01 -12.25 -7.20
CA GLU A 40 -15.40 -12.32 -6.71
C GLU A 40 -16.08 -13.68 -6.95
N LYS A 41 -15.48 -14.53 -7.79
CA LYS A 41 -15.99 -15.86 -8.16
C LYS A 41 -15.28 -16.99 -7.41
N LEU A 42 -14.31 -16.67 -6.56
CA LEU A 42 -13.49 -17.65 -5.85
C LEU A 42 -14.00 -17.86 -4.42
N PRO A 43 -13.67 -19.02 -3.80
CA PRO A 43 -13.86 -19.20 -2.36
C PRO A 43 -13.04 -18.17 -1.54
N ALA A 44 -13.53 -17.79 -0.36
CA ALA A 44 -12.92 -16.77 0.49
C ALA A 44 -11.44 -17.03 0.81
N GLY A 45 -11.06 -18.26 1.14
CA GLY A 45 -9.65 -18.63 1.37
C GLY A 45 -8.77 -18.50 0.13
N GLU A 46 -9.30 -18.78 -1.06
CA GLU A 46 -8.57 -18.58 -2.32
C GLU A 46 -8.39 -17.09 -2.63
N VAL A 47 -9.40 -16.25 -2.35
CA VAL A 47 -9.25 -14.79 -2.43
C VAL A 47 -8.12 -14.32 -1.51
N GLY A 48 -8.11 -14.73 -0.24
CA GLY A 48 -7.05 -14.39 0.71
C GLY A 48 -5.67 -14.84 0.23
N THR A 49 -5.55 -16.06 -0.30
CA THR A 49 -4.31 -16.62 -0.84
C THR A 49 -3.77 -15.79 -2.01
N ARG A 50 -4.60 -15.49 -3.01
CA ARG A 50 -4.21 -14.68 -4.18
C ARG A 50 -3.87 -13.24 -3.79
N THR A 51 -4.60 -12.68 -2.83
CA THR A 51 -4.33 -11.34 -2.29
C THR A 51 -2.93 -11.26 -1.68
N LEU A 52 -2.57 -12.23 -0.83
CA LEU A 52 -1.24 -12.29 -0.22
C LEU A 52 -0.14 -12.61 -1.24
N GLN A 53 -0.45 -13.38 -2.29
CA GLN A 53 0.49 -13.58 -3.39
C GLN A 53 0.74 -12.28 -4.16
N ALA A 54 -0.31 -11.49 -4.45
CA ALA A 54 -0.18 -10.20 -5.10
C ALA A 54 0.64 -9.21 -4.26
N LEU A 55 0.49 -9.23 -2.93
CA LEU A 55 1.32 -8.42 -2.03
C LEU A 55 2.81 -8.77 -2.15
N ARG A 56 3.16 -10.06 -2.18
CA ARG A 56 4.56 -10.50 -2.31
C ARG A 56 5.23 -10.03 -3.60
N THR A 57 4.46 -9.94 -4.68
CA THR A 57 4.98 -9.55 -6.00
C THR A 57 4.85 -8.05 -6.29
N ALA A 58 4.33 -7.26 -5.35
CA ALA A 58 4.24 -5.82 -5.50
C ALA A 58 5.64 -5.19 -5.62
N THR A 59 5.82 -4.28 -6.58
CA THR A 59 7.09 -3.55 -6.73
C THR A 59 7.32 -2.57 -5.58
N GLY A 60 6.23 -1.98 -5.10
CA GLY A 60 6.21 -1.00 -4.02
C GLY A 60 4.79 -0.86 -3.48
N VAL A 61 4.67 -0.55 -2.20
CA VAL A 61 3.38 -0.31 -1.53
C VAL A 61 3.61 0.55 -0.30
N HIS A 62 2.65 1.42 0.01
CA HIS A 62 2.56 2.08 1.30
C HIS A 62 1.59 1.31 2.21
N VAL A 63 2.04 1.06 3.44
CA VAL A 63 1.38 0.18 4.41
C VAL A 63 1.25 0.92 5.73
N VAL A 64 0.02 1.08 6.18
CA VAL A 64 -0.29 1.61 7.51
C VAL A 64 -0.90 0.49 8.33
N GLY A 65 -0.36 0.27 9.53
CA GLY A 65 -0.87 -0.72 10.47
C GLY A 65 -1.16 -0.10 11.82
N THR A 66 -2.22 -0.58 12.47
CA THR A 66 -2.59 -0.20 13.82
C THR A 66 -2.96 -1.45 14.61
N GLU A 67 -2.50 -1.50 15.86
CA GLU A 67 -2.94 -2.47 16.85
C GLU A 67 -3.82 -1.74 17.88
N ALA A 68 -5.11 -2.04 17.85
CA ALA A 68 -6.04 -1.60 18.88
C ALA A 68 -6.13 -2.68 19.97
N ASP A 69 -5.39 -2.49 21.06
CA ASP A 69 -5.60 -3.23 22.31
C ASP A 69 -6.56 -2.42 23.21
N PRO A 70 -7.76 -2.94 23.54
CA PRO A 70 -8.71 -2.25 24.41
C PRO A 70 -8.20 -2.01 25.84
N ARG A 71 -7.06 -2.59 26.21
CA ARG A 71 -6.41 -2.44 27.53
C ARG A 71 -5.22 -1.47 27.51
N SER A 72 -4.80 -1.00 26.34
CA SER A 72 -3.71 -0.05 26.17
C SER A 72 -4.26 1.35 25.90
N ASP A 73 -3.66 2.36 26.52
CA ASP A 73 -3.89 3.77 26.23
C ASP A 73 -2.98 4.29 25.10
N ALA A 74 -1.98 3.50 24.70
CA ALA A 74 -1.07 3.80 23.60
C ALA A 74 -1.14 2.68 22.54
N PRO A 75 -1.93 2.84 21.45
CA PRO A 75 -1.95 1.88 20.36
C PRO A 75 -0.59 1.88 19.64
N ALA A 76 -0.06 0.69 19.36
CA ALA A 76 1.11 0.56 18.52
C ALA A 76 0.70 0.73 17.05
N GLY A 77 1.58 1.29 16.24
CA GLY A 77 1.29 1.52 14.83
C GLY A 77 2.54 1.62 13.98
N TYR A 78 2.34 1.53 12.67
CA TYR A 78 3.40 1.74 11.70
C TYR A 78 2.86 2.37 10.42
N ASP A 79 3.69 3.15 9.76
CA ASP A 79 3.46 3.82 8.49
C ASP A 79 4.75 3.62 7.67
N LEU A 80 4.68 2.77 6.66
CA LEU A 80 5.83 2.22 5.96
C LEU A 80 5.63 2.27 4.46
N VAL A 81 6.67 2.66 3.73
CA VAL A 81 6.80 2.37 2.29
C VAL A 81 7.71 1.16 2.15
N MET A 82 7.24 0.14 1.46
CA MET A 82 7.89 -1.17 1.34
C MET A 82 8.14 -1.50 -0.13
N SER A 83 9.28 -2.12 -0.42
CA SER A 83 9.62 -2.76 -1.69
C SER A 83 10.28 -4.11 -1.41
N GLY A 84 10.67 -4.84 -2.45
CA GLY A 84 11.32 -6.14 -2.29
C GLY A 84 12.64 -6.11 -1.51
N THR A 85 13.35 -4.97 -1.47
CA THR A 85 14.68 -4.87 -0.86
C THR A 85 14.82 -3.73 0.15
N VAL A 86 13.88 -2.78 0.17
CA VAL A 86 13.93 -1.60 1.03
C VAL A 86 12.60 -1.43 1.74
N THR A 87 12.65 -1.13 3.03
CA THR A 87 11.49 -0.64 3.78
C THR A 87 11.91 0.61 4.53
N ARG A 88 11.08 1.66 4.48
CA ARG A 88 11.33 2.89 5.25
C ARG A 88 10.04 3.48 5.76
N GLY A 89 10.13 4.21 6.86
CA GLY A 89 8.97 4.90 7.42
C GLY A 89 9.11 5.06 8.91
N THR A 90 7.98 4.97 9.61
CA THR A 90 7.93 5.14 11.05
C THR A 90 7.08 4.09 11.75
N ILE A 91 7.43 3.86 13.00
CA ILE A 91 6.75 2.95 13.92
C ILE A 91 6.50 3.73 15.20
N ASP A 92 5.27 3.68 15.69
CA ASP A 92 4.91 4.19 17.01
C ASP A 92 4.93 3.01 17.98
N GLU A 93 5.91 3.01 18.89
CA GLU A 93 6.09 2.01 19.95
C GLU A 93 6.41 2.71 21.27
N TYR A 94 5.84 2.22 22.38
CA TYR A 94 6.04 2.81 23.72
C TYR A 94 5.65 4.30 23.81
N GLY A 95 4.65 4.74 23.03
CA GLY A 95 4.25 6.14 22.93
C GLY A 95 5.28 7.04 22.24
N GLN A 96 6.29 6.47 21.57
CA GLN A 96 7.37 7.18 20.90
C GLN A 96 7.47 6.79 19.43
N ARG A 97 7.87 7.74 18.60
CA ARG A 97 8.11 7.54 17.18
C ARG A 97 9.53 7.03 16.94
N THR A 98 9.67 5.85 16.36
CA THR A 98 10.91 5.31 15.78
C THR A 98 10.88 5.46 14.26
N GLN A 99 11.89 6.11 13.68
CA GLN A 99 12.11 6.04 12.24
C GLN A 99 12.86 4.75 11.91
N ILE A 100 12.49 4.06 10.84
CA ILE A 100 13.12 2.82 10.41
C ILE A 100 13.56 2.94 8.95
N PHE A 101 14.72 2.34 8.65
CA PHE A 101 15.20 2.09 7.30
C PHE A 101 15.80 0.68 7.27
N LYS A 102 15.20 -0.23 6.49
CA LYS A 102 15.71 -1.58 6.25
C LYS A 102 16.22 -1.66 4.82
N ILE A 103 17.38 -2.25 4.63
CA ILE A 103 17.92 -2.56 3.32
C ILE A 103 18.73 -3.85 3.40
N LYS A 104 18.41 -4.82 2.54
CA LYS A 104 18.97 -6.17 2.62
C LYS A 104 18.78 -6.73 4.04
N ASP A 105 19.87 -7.14 4.70
CA ASP A 105 19.86 -7.71 6.05
C ASP A 105 20.00 -6.65 7.15
N ASP A 106 20.29 -5.41 6.80
CA ASP A 106 20.52 -4.34 7.76
C ASP A 106 19.22 -3.65 8.16
N THR A 107 19.12 -3.34 9.46
CA THR A 107 18.05 -2.51 10.01
C THR A 107 18.65 -1.31 10.72
N TYR A 108 18.32 -0.13 10.24
CA TYR A 108 18.70 1.15 10.82
C TYR A 108 17.47 1.77 11.48
N VAL A 109 17.68 2.38 12.63
CA VAL A 109 16.65 3.08 13.37
C VAL A 109 17.15 4.44 13.81
N ARG A 110 16.24 5.41 13.91
CA ARG A 110 16.51 6.72 14.50
C ARG A 110 15.40 7.04 15.48
N ARG A 111 15.79 7.37 16.71
CA ARG A 111 14.88 7.52 17.85
C ARG A 111 15.22 8.78 18.62
N GLY A 112 14.18 9.45 19.13
CA GLY A 112 14.37 10.60 20.01
C GLY A 112 14.85 10.19 21.40
N ARG A 113 15.37 11.17 22.15
CA ARG A 113 15.82 10.99 23.54
C ARG A 113 14.78 10.33 24.46
N ALA A 114 13.50 10.72 24.32
CA ALA A 114 12.41 10.21 25.13
C ALA A 114 12.20 8.68 25.01
N TYR A 115 12.55 8.08 23.88
CA TYR A 115 12.56 6.62 23.73
C TYR A 115 13.52 5.96 24.73
N TYR A 116 14.76 6.44 24.73
CA TYR A 116 15.81 5.90 25.57
C TYR A 116 15.53 6.12 27.06
N GLU A 117 15.01 7.30 27.42
CA GLU A 117 14.56 7.59 28.78
C GLU A 117 13.39 6.68 29.20
N GLY A 118 12.41 6.48 28.31
CA GLY A 118 11.27 5.60 28.55
C GLY A 118 11.63 4.12 28.72
N THR A 119 12.74 3.67 28.10
CA THR A 119 13.27 2.30 28.30
C THR A 119 14.25 2.18 29.46
N GLY A 120 14.52 3.27 30.19
CA GLY A 120 15.44 3.29 31.33
C GLY A 120 16.93 3.38 30.96
N ASP A 121 17.26 3.73 29.71
CA ASP A 121 18.64 3.83 29.21
C ASP A 121 19.00 5.28 28.82
N ALA A 122 18.99 6.16 29.81
CA ALA A 122 19.33 7.58 29.61
C ALA A 122 20.75 7.79 29.06
N ALA A 123 21.68 6.86 29.35
CA ALA A 123 23.04 6.91 28.83
C ALA A 123 23.08 6.73 27.31
N ALA A 124 22.34 5.74 26.77
CA ALA A 124 22.15 5.60 25.34
C ALA A 124 21.50 6.84 24.71
N GLY A 125 20.55 7.48 25.41
CA GLY A 125 19.94 8.74 24.97
C GLY A 125 20.94 9.88 24.74
N ASN A 126 22.05 9.93 25.50
CA ASN A 126 23.10 10.94 25.29
C ASN A 126 23.96 10.66 24.06
N LEU A 127 24.10 9.40 23.65
CA LEU A 127 25.00 8.97 22.59
C LEU A 127 24.29 8.79 21.24
N LEU A 128 23.03 8.34 21.28
CA LEU A 128 22.31 7.78 20.13
C LEU A 128 21.08 8.58 19.72
N ALA A 129 20.55 9.45 20.59
CA ALA A 129 19.34 10.21 20.27
C ALA A 129 19.50 11.00 18.97
N ASP A 130 18.48 10.94 18.13
CA ASP A 130 18.40 11.62 16.84
C ASP A 130 19.53 11.26 15.86
N ARG A 131 20.20 10.12 16.06
CA ARG A 131 21.16 9.53 15.12
C ARG A 131 20.63 8.23 14.52
N TRP A 132 21.12 7.88 13.34
CA TRP A 132 20.85 6.57 12.78
C TRP A 132 21.72 5.54 13.48
N VAL A 133 21.11 4.46 13.92
CA VAL A 133 21.75 3.37 14.64
C VAL A 133 21.53 2.10 13.84
N ARG A 134 22.60 1.41 13.44
CA ARG A 134 22.52 0.07 12.87
C ARG A 134 22.34 -0.91 14.02
N LEU A 135 21.25 -1.66 13.96
CA LEU A 135 20.91 -2.65 14.97
C LEU A 135 21.72 -3.92 14.78
N ALA A 136 22.12 -4.53 15.89
CA ALA A 136 22.64 -5.90 15.86
C ALA A 136 21.52 -6.86 15.41
N PRO A 137 21.86 -8.04 14.83
CA PRO A 137 20.86 -8.98 14.32
C PRO A 137 19.78 -9.38 15.34
N ALA A 138 20.15 -9.54 16.61
CA ALA A 138 19.22 -9.88 17.68
C ALA A 138 18.16 -8.77 17.89
N ASP A 139 18.58 -7.51 17.91
CA ASP A 139 17.68 -6.35 18.08
C ASP A 139 16.85 -6.08 16.81
N ALA A 140 17.42 -6.36 15.63
CA ALA A 140 16.74 -6.21 14.35
C ALA A 140 15.61 -7.24 14.16
N ALA A 141 15.63 -8.37 14.87
CA ALA A 141 14.68 -9.47 14.71
C ALA A 141 13.22 -9.06 14.95
N LYS A 142 12.97 -8.09 15.85
CA LYS A 142 11.61 -7.57 16.11
C LYS A 142 10.99 -6.87 14.89
N TYR A 143 11.82 -6.39 13.96
CA TYR A 143 11.40 -5.74 12.71
C TYR A 143 11.41 -6.69 11.51
N SER A 144 11.47 -8.00 11.75
CA SER A 144 11.58 -9.00 10.67
C SER A 144 10.34 -9.06 9.77
N TYR A 145 9.17 -8.66 10.28
CA TYR A 145 7.92 -8.63 9.52
C TYR A 145 7.84 -7.49 8.50
N PHE A 146 8.71 -6.48 8.58
CA PHE A 146 8.68 -5.30 7.71
C PHE A 146 9.41 -5.54 6.38
N THR A 147 9.07 -6.65 5.73
CA THR A 147 9.32 -6.93 4.31
C THR A 147 8.05 -7.50 3.69
N LEU A 148 7.84 -7.33 2.38
CA LEU A 148 6.62 -7.79 1.71
C LEU A 148 6.37 -9.28 1.93
N ASP A 149 7.43 -10.10 1.80
CA ASP A 149 7.35 -11.54 1.99
C ASP A 149 7.00 -11.93 3.43
N ARG A 150 7.64 -11.30 4.42
CA ARG A 150 7.44 -11.64 5.83
C ARG A 150 6.09 -11.12 6.34
N LEU A 151 5.64 -9.96 5.88
CA LEU A 151 4.29 -9.45 6.16
C LEU A 151 3.25 -10.41 5.57
N ALA A 152 3.35 -10.78 4.30
CA ALA A 152 2.43 -11.73 3.68
C ALA A 152 2.47 -13.11 4.35
N ALA A 153 3.66 -13.59 4.76
CA ALA A 153 3.79 -14.83 5.50
C ALA A 153 3.09 -14.78 6.86
N SER A 154 3.23 -13.67 7.60
CA SER A 154 2.56 -13.48 8.91
C SER A 154 1.03 -13.55 8.79
N LEU A 155 0.49 -13.09 7.65
CA LEU A 155 -0.94 -13.08 7.39
C LEU A 155 -1.50 -14.41 6.87
N THR A 156 -0.63 -15.33 6.45
CA THR A 156 -1.05 -16.59 5.78
C THR A 156 -1.87 -17.49 6.72
N SER A 157 -1.56 -17.50 8.02
CA SER A 157 -2.30 -18.31 9.00
C SER A 157 -3.78 -17.91 9.13
N TYR A 158 -4.13 -16.64 8.86
CA TYR A 158 -5.50 -16.14 8.95
C TYR A 158 -6.35 -16.48 7.73
N VAL A 159 -5.74 -16.85 6.61
CA VAL A 159 -6.45 -17.23 5.38
C VAL A 159 -7.33 -18.46 5.61
N VAL A 160 -6.89 -19.39 6.47
CA VAL A 160 -7.66 -20.62 6.77
C VAL A 160 -9.00 -20.32 7.46
N GLY A 161 -9.11 -19.20 8.17
CA GLY A 161 -10.33 -18.76 8.84
C GLY A 161 -11.34 -18.09 7.90
N LEU A 162 -10.90 -17.66 6.71
CA LEU A 162 -11.77 -17.00 5.74
C LEU A 162 -12.74 -18.01 5.14
N SER A 163 -14.04 -17.79 5.37
CA SER A 163 -15.09 -18.73 5.02
C SER A 163 -16.42 -18.01 4.74
N GLY A 164 -17.27 -18.64 3.93
CA GLY A 164 -18.54 -18.05 3.52
C GLY A 164 -18.45 -17.21 2.24
N PRO A 165 -19.51 -16.44 1.93
CA PRO A 165 -19.65 -15.79 0.65
C PRO A 165 -18.70 -14.59 0.53
N VAL A 166 -18.01 -14.53 -0.61
CA VAL A 166 -17.26 -13.35 -1.04
C VAL A 166 -18.23 -12.26 -1.47
N ARG A 167 -17.92 -11.00 -1.16
CA ARG A 167 -18.75 -9.84 -1.52
C ARG A 167 -17.93 -8.82 -2.28
N THR A 168 -18.59 -8.11 -3.19
CA THR A 168 -18.01 -6.99 -3.92
C THR A 168 -18.56 -5.70 -3.35
N GLU A 169 -17.69 -4.75 -3.01
CA GLU A 169 -18.08 -3.48 -2.40
C GLU A 169 -17.08 -2.36 -2.71
N LYS A 170 -17.41 -1.10 -2.41
CA LYS A 170 -16.47 0.02 -2.52
C LYS A 170 -15.77 0.25 -1.18
N LEU A 171 -14.44 0.22 -1.19
CA LEU A 171 -13.60 0.58 -0.06
C LEU A 171 -12.82 1.85 -0.41
N ALA A 172 -13.08 2.94 0.31
CA ALA A 172 -12.45 4.25 0.07
C ALA A 172 -12.48 4.72 -1.41
N GLY A 173 -13.57 4.39 -2.13
CA GLY A 173 -13.73 4.72 -3.55
C GLY A 173 -13.22 3.66 -4.54
N THR A 174 -12.42 2.69 -4.09
CA THR A 174 -11.89 1.59 -4.90
C THR A 174 -12.82 0.38 -4.87
N GLN A 175 -13.05 -0.25 -6.03
CA GLN A 175 -13.82 -1.49 -6.10
C GLN A 175 -13.02 -2.65 -5.48
N ALA A 176 -13.59 -3.28 -4.46
CA ALA A 176 -12.94 -4.32 -3.67
C ALA A 176 -13.76 -5.61 -3.65
N VAL A 177 -13.04 -6.72 -3.47
CA VAL A 177 -13.57 -8.04 -3.13
C VAL A 177 -13.23 -8.33 -1.68
N ARG A 178 -14.26 -8.54 -0.86
CA ARG A 178 -14.17 -8.84 0.56
C ARG A 178 -14.32 -10.33 0.80
N ALA A 179 -13.29 -10.94 1.39
CA ALA A 179 -13.32 -12.28 1.96
C ALA A 179 -13.22 -12.17 3.49
N ALA A 180 -14.08 -12.87 4.24
CA ALA A 180 -14.12 -12.75 5.69
C ALA A 180 -14.31 -14.09 6.38
N GLY A 181 -13.97 -14.17 7.66
CA GLY A 181 -14.25 -15.29 8.56
C GLY A 181 -15.33 -14.93 9.59
N PRO A 182 -15.89 -15.93 10.29
CA PRO A 182 -16.89 -15.73 11.34
C PRO A 182 -16.34 -15.06 12.60
N ASP A 183 -15.02 -15.08 12.80
CA ASP A 183 -14.30 -14.46 13.90
C ASP A 183 -14.16 -12.92 13.75
N GLY A 184 -14.56 -12.36 12.61
CA GLY A 184 -14.40 -10.95 12.28
C GLY A 184 -13.15 -10.63 11.46
N THR A 185 -12.26 -11.60 11.25
CA THR A 185 -11.11 -11.45 10.35
C THR A 185 -11.59 -11.23 8.91
N ALA A 186 -11.00 -10.29 8.19
CA ALA A 186 -11.42 -9.98 6.83
C ALA A 186 -10.30 -9.37 5.98
N PHE A 187 -10.32 -9.71 4.69
CA PHE A 187 -9.37 -9.29 3.68
C PHE A 187 -10.16 -8.61 2.56
N TRP A 188 -9.71 -7.42 2.18
CA TRP A 188 -10.21 -6.68 1.05
C TRP A 188 -9.12 -6.62 -0.01
N ALA A 189 -9.43 -7.12 -1.20
CA ALA A 189 -8.56 -7.10 -2.36
C ALA A 189 -9.12 -6.19 -3.44
N ALA A 190 -8.27 -5.52 -4.22
CA ALA A 190 -8.71 -4.81 -5.41
C ALA A 190 -9.45 -5.76 -6.37
N ASN A 191 -10.61 -5.34 -6.87
CA ASN A 191 -11.41 -6.16 -7.80
C ASN A 191 -10.93 -6.02 -9.25
N THR A 192 -9.92 -5.20 -9.51
CA THR A 192 -9.31 -5.04 -10.83
C THR A 192 -7.80 -5.22 -10.71
N GLY A 193 -7.11 -5.42 -11.84
CA GLY A 193 -5.66 -5.62 -11.85
C GLY A 193 -5.21 -6.85 -11.04
N PRO A 194 -4.01 -6.81 -10.40
CA PRO A 194 -3.39 -7.96 -9.73
C PRO A 194 -4.12 -8.51 -8.51
N GLY A 195 -5.14 -7.83 -7.99
CA GLY A 195 -5.80 -8.24 -6.74
C GLY A 195 -5.01 -7.90 -5.49
N TYR A 196 -4.32 -6.76 -5.50
CA TYR A 196 -3.57 -6.27 -4.33
C TYR A 196 -4.47 -6.11 -3.10
N PRO A 197 -3.97 -6.37 -1.87
CA PRO A 197 -4.70 -6.03 -0.68
C PRO A 197 -4.96 -4.52 -0.63
N LEU A 198 -6.09 -4.15 -0.07
CA LEU A 198 -6.45 -2.76 0.22
C LEU A 198 -6.61 -2.57 1.74
N LYS A 199 -7.13 -3.59 2.40
CA LYS A 199 -7.29 -3.64 3.85
C LYS A 199 -7.27 -5.07 4.35
N VAL A 200 -6.68 -5.29 5.51
CA VAL A 200 -6.76 -6.53 6.28
C VAL A 200 -7.15 -6.17 7.71
N VAL A 201 -8.15 -6.85 8.22
CA VAL A 201 -8.54 -6.82 9.63
C VAL A 201 -8.30 -8.20 10.19
N VAL A 202 -7.49 -8.29 11.24
CA VAL A 202 -7.31 -9.51 12.02
C VAL A 202 -7.96 -9.31 13.38
N ALA A 203 -9.02 -10.08 13.63
CA ALA A 203 -9.72 -10.05 14.90
C ALA A 203 -9.04 -10.96 15.93
N GLY A 204 -9.15 -10.60 17.21
CA GLY A 204 -8.50 -11.31 18.30
C GLY A 204 -8.68 -10.62 19.64
N ARG A 205 -7.72 -10.79 20.55
CA ARG A 205 -7.67 -10.05 21.83
C ARG A 205 -7.44 -8.56 21.60
N SER A 206 -6.56 -8.24 20.66
CA SER A 206 -6.41 -6.93 20.03
C SER A 206 -6.93 -7.03 18.60
N THR A 207 -7.43 -5.93 18.05
CA THR A 207 -7.79 -5.86 16.62
C THR A 207 -6.63 -5.21 15.87
N ASN A 208 -6.09 -5.93 14.89
CA ASN A 208 -5.09 -5.37 13.99
C ASN A 208 -5.75 -4.96 12.69
N GLU A 209 -5.56 -3.70 12.31
CA GLU A 209 -5.99 -3.18 11.02
C GLU A 209 -4.76 -2.76 10.22
N ILE A 210 -4.68 -3.23 8.98
CA ILE A 210 -3.61 -2.92 8.04
C ILE A 210 -4.25 -2.42 6.75
N THR A 211 -3.88 -1.22 6.30
CA THR A 211 -4.32 -0.65 5.03
C THR A 211 -3.14 -0.54 4.06
N PHE A 212 -3.44 -0.66 2.78
CA PHE A 212 -2.44 -0.69 1.72
C PHE A 212 -2.87 0.24 0.58
N ASP A 213 -1.97 1.12 0.17
CA ASP A 213 -2.19 2.05 -0.95
C ASP A 213 -0.86 2.34 -1.68
N ASP A 214 -0.90 3.27 -2.64
CA ASP A 214 0.25 3.73 -3.43
C ASP A 214 1.11 2.62 -4.05
N TYR A 215 0.44 1.56 -4.51
CA TYR A 215 1.08 0.47 -5.24
C TYR A 215 1.88 0.96 -6.46
N GLY A 216 3.04 0.34 -6.67
CA GLY A 216 3.92 0.66 -7.80
C GLY A 216 4.93 1.78 -7.52
N THR A 217 4.89 2.41 -6.34
CA THR A 217 5.91 3.37 -5.88
C THR A 217 6.89 2.66 -4.93
N PRO A 218 7.99 2.07 -5.42
CA PRO A 218 8.93 1.35 -4.57
C PRO A 218 9.59 2.27 -3.54
N ALA A 219 9.78 1.76 -2.32
CA ALA A 219 10.77 2.33 -1.43
C ALA A 219 12.16 2.25 -2.07
N THR A 220 12.85 3.38 -2.08
CA THR A 220 14.23 3.53 -2.54
C THR A 220 15.06 4.24 -1.47
N GLY A 221 16.37 4.08 -1.55
CA GLY A 221 17.31 4.77 -0.69
C GLY A 221 18.63 4.04 -0.55
N THR A 222 19.64 4.75 -0.08
CA THR A 222 20.89 4.17 0.41
C THR A 222 20.86 4.14 1.94
N PRO A 223 21.67 3.28 2.59
CA PRO A 223 21.86 3.36 4.02
C PRO A 223 22.19 4.80 4.46
N PRO A 224 21.76 5.22 5.65
CA PRO A 224 22.17 6.52 6.21
C PRO A 224 23.69 6.63 6.33
N GLY A 225 24.25 7.83 6.14
CA GLY A 225 25.70 8.04 6.12
C GLY A 225 26.35 8.18 7.51
N ASP A 226 25.68 8.84 8.47
CA ASP A 226 26.13 8.96 9.86
C ASP A 226 25.42 7.91 10.71
N VAL A 227 26.02 6.72 10.77
CA VAL A 227 25.47 5.55 11.48
C VAL A 227 26.35 5.20 12.66
N VAL A 228 25.72 5.03 13.82
CA VAL A 228 26.32 4.35 14.97
C VAL A 228 26.04 2.85 14.84
N ASP A 229 27.08 2.03 14.81
CA ASP A 229 26.95 0.57 14.76
C ASP A 229 27.10 -0.02 16.16
N LEU A 230 26.01 -0.57 16.72
CA LEU A 230 26.01 -1.14 18.06
C LEU A 230 26.85 -2.41 18.16
N SER A 231 27.10 -3.11 17.05
CA SER A 231 27.97 -4.28 17.05
C SER A 231 29.43 -3.96 17.38
N ASN A 232 29.81 -2.67 17.29
CA ASN A 232 31.15 -2.19 17.61
C ASN A 232 31.28 -1.64 19.05
N LEU A 233 30.21 -1.68 19.85
CA LEU A 233 30.21 -1.21 21.25
C LEU A 233 30.33 -2.38 22.26
N GLY A 234 30.71 -3.56 21.79
CA GLY A 234 30.97 -4.76 22.60
C GLY A 234 32.20 -4.65 23.49
#